data_AF-A0AAW0ASI6-F1
#
_entry.id   AF-A0AAW0ASI6-F1
#
_cell.length_a   1.000
_cell.length_b   1.000
_cell.length_c   1.000
_cell.angle_alpha   90.00
_cell.angle_beta   90.00
_cell.angle_gamma   90.00
#
_symmetry.space_group_name_H-M   'P 1'
#
loop_
_entity.id
_entity.type
_entity.pdbx_description
1 polymer ?
#
loop_
_entity_poly.entity_id
_entity_poly.type
_entity_poly.pdbx_seq_one_letter_code
_entity_poly.pdbx_strand_id
1 'polypeptide(L)'
;MPRRRKYTTAAQKREADRLKSYRYYHREHDRVLRRKKELRAEHRSALKRSLQRSRSLHEQEKAAVELKRATERGLPEDPNSGIVNAEALLARELKPFSSLAKFFDSIVEKLLRWDRDDPLLRPLLSPLARPFRFFRGLHDDVESNTEQILQHGTSSQYARAEALLIRLVKIVDAIECLEQDTFNGTLQQKYVAEELKSQNTLWRAAVDGIRGAEAWNYQG
;
A
#
# COMPACT_ATOMS: atom_id res chain seq x y z
N MET A 1 6.07 74.62 7.23
CA MET A 1 5.87 73.70 8.38
C MET A 1 6.87 72.54 8.28
N PRO A 2 7.90 72.44 9.14
CA PRO A 2 8.85 71.34 9.09
C PRO A 2 8.23 70.03 9.62
N ARG A 3 8.36 68.92 8.88
CA ARG A 3 7.87 67.60 9.29
C ARG A 3 8.62 67.11 10.53
N ARG A 4 7.90 66.82 11.62
CA ARG A 4 8.48 66.22 12.85
C ARG A 4 9.25 64.94 12.51
N ARG A 5 10.48 64.83 12.99
CA ARG A 5 11.29 63.60 12.89
C ARG A 5 10.57 62.47 13.65
N LYS A 6 10.33 61.34 12.97
CA LYS A 6 9.63 60.16 13.54
C LYS A 6 10.37 59.48 14.68
N TYR A 7 11.68 59.72 14.83
CA TYR A 7 12.53 59.18 15.88
C TYR A 7 13.42 60.30 16.40
N THR A 8 13.50 60.47 17.72
CA THR A 8 14.24 61.56 18.37
C THR A 8 15.65 61.15 18.78
N THR A 9 15.94 59.85 18.93
CA THR A 9 17.27 59.34 19.26
C THR A 9 17.76 58.24 18.30
N ALA A 10 19.08 58.07 18.19
CA ALA A 10 19.68 56.99 17.40
C ALA A 10 19.30 55.59 17.91
N ALA A 11 19.09 55.45 19.23
CA ALA A 11 18.62 54.22 19.86
C ALA A 11 17.20 53.84 19.40
N GLN A 12 16.27 54.80 19.40
CA GLN A 12 14.90 54.58 18.91
C GLN A 12 14.84 54.16 17.45
N LYS A 13 15.73 54.73 16.60
CA LYS A 13 15.82 54.33 15.20
C LYS A 13 16.32 52.90 15.04
N ARG A 14 17.38 52.50 15.78
CA ARG A 14 17.91 51.14 15.76
C ARG A 14 16.90 50.10 16.24
N GLU A 15 16.13 50.42 17.28
CA GLU A 15 15.10 49.52 17.81
C GLU A 15 13.93 49.38 16.84
N ALA A 16 13.51 50.48 16.19
CA ALA A 16 12.48 50.44 15.15
C ALA A 16 12.92 49.63 13.91
N ASP A 17 14.19 49.73 13.49
CA ASP A 17 14.74 48.97 12.38
C ASP A 17 14.87 47.47 12.73
N ARG A 18 15.26 47.14 13.98
CA ARG A 18 15.28 45.76 14.49
C ARG A 18 13.88 45.13 14.51
N LEU A 19 12.87 45.87 14.99
CA LEU A 19 11.47 45.43 15.02
C LEU A 19 10.89 45.26 13.61
N LYS A 20 11.23 46.14 12.66
CA LYS A 20 10.84 45.98 11.25
C LYS A 20 11.43 44.73 10.64
N SER A 21 12.72 44.49 10.85
CA SER A 21 13.42 43.30 10.36
C SER A 21 12.80 42.02 10.93
N TYR A 22 12.58 41.97 12.25
CA TYR A 22 11.93 40.83 12.90
C TYR A 22 10.51 40.55 12.37
N ARG A 23 9.69 41.59 12.20
CA ARG A 23 8.34 41.47 11.62
C ARG A 23 8.37 41.02 10.16
N TYR A 24 9.37 41.43 9.40
CA TYR A 24 9.56 41.00 8.01
C TYR A 24 9.90 39.50 7.94
N TYR A 25 10.87 39.04 8.73
CA TYR A 25 11.26 37.62 8.79
C TYR A 25 10.10 36.71 9.22
N HIS A 26 9.34 37.11 10.24
CA HIS A 26 8.18 36.32 10.68
C HIS A 26 7.08 36.24 9.62
N ARG A 27 6.80 37.34 8.90
CA ARG A 27 5.81 37.34 7.81
C ARG A 27 6.22 36.43 6.65
N GLU A 28 7.49 36.45 6.27
CA GLU A 28 8.02 35.58 5.22
C GLU A 28 8.02 34.12 5.66
N HIS A 29 8.39 33.83 6.90
CA HIS A 29 8.33 32.48 7.45
C HIS A 29 6.89 31.91 7.46
N ASP A 30 5.91 32.71 7.90
CA ASP A 30 4.51 32.31 7.89
C ASP A 30 3.96 32.11 6.48
N ARG A 31 4.39 32.93 5.52
CA ARG A 31 4.07 32.75 4.09
C ARG A 31 4.62 31.43 3.57
N VAL A 32 5.88 31.11 3.85
CA VAL A 32 6.51 29.85 3.44
C VAL A 32 5.80 28.65 4.07
N LEU A 33 5.43 28.72 5.35
CA LEU A 33 4.68 27.67 6.03
C LEU A 33 3.28 27.46 5.44
N ARG A 34 2.56 28.54 5.13
CA ARG A 34 1.25 28.46 4.46
C ARG A 34 1.40 27.84 3.07
N ARG A 35 2.39 28.28 2.30
CA ARG A 35 2.65 27.73 0.97
C ARG A 35 3.00 26.25 1.00
N LYS A 36 3.80 25.80 1.97
CA LYS A 36 4.08 24.37 2.19
C LYS A 36 2.80 23.58 2.55
N LYS A 37 1.89 24.14 3.34
CA LYS A 37 0.62 23.50 3.68
C LYS A 37 -0.32 23.41 2.46
N GLU A 38 -0.41 24.47 1.67
CA GLU A 38 -1.19 24.52 0.42
C GLU A 38 -0.69 23.48 -0.58
N LEU A 39 0.63 23.43 -0.85
CA LEU A 39 1.22 22.42 -1.73
C LEU A 39 0.92 21.00 -1.27
N ARG A 40 1.02 20.72 0.04
CA ARG A 40 0.65 19.41 0.59
C ARG A 40 -0.83 19.07 0.37
N ALA A 41 -1.72 20.06 0.47
CA ALA A 41 -3.15 19.86 0.25
C ALA A 41 -3.46 19.63 -1.24
N GLU A 42 -2.81 20.37 -2.15
CA GLU A 42 -2.89 20.19 -3.60
C GLU A 42 -2.39 18.79 -4.00
N HIS A 43 -1.23 18.37 -3.49
CA HIS A 43 -0.69 17.02 -3.70
C HIS A 43 -1.64 15.92 -3.21
N ARG A 44 -2.18 16.04 -1.99
CA ARG A 44 -3.18 15.09 -1.47
C ARG A 44 -4.41 15.00 -2.36
N SER A 45 -4.86 16.13 -2.92
CA SER A 45 -6.03 16.21 -3.79
C SER A 45 -5.77 15.64 -5.18
N ALA A 46 -4.56 15.84 -5.72
CA ALA A 46 -4.12 15.23 -6.98
C ALA A 46 -3.97 13.71 -6.84
N LEU A 47 -3.40 13.25 -5.72
CA LEU A 47 -3.23 11.84 -5.43
C LEU A 47 -4.58 11.11 -5.27
N LYS A 48 -5.54 11.72 -4.54
CA LYS A 48 -6.91 11.19 -4.43
C LYS A 48 -7.58 11.03 -5.80
N ARG A 49 -7.46 12.03 -6.66
CA ARG A 49 -8.00 11.99 -8.03
C ARG A 49 -7.34 10.90 -8.89
N SER A 50 -6.03 10.72 -8.75
CA SER A 50 -5.29 9.64 -9.42
C SER A 50 -5.76 8.26 -8.96
N LEU A 51 -5.88 8.05 -7.64
CA LEU A 51 -6.36 6.79 -7.06
C LEU A 51 -7.79 6.46 -7.49
N GLN A 52 -8.67 7.46 -7.55
CA GLN A 52 -10.04 7.26 -8.02
C GLN A 52 -10.07 6.82 -9.49
N ARG A 53 -9.20 7.37 -10.34
CA ARG A 53 -9.04 6.93 -11.75
C ARG A 53 -8.48 5.51 -11.85
N SER A 54 -7.50 5.16 -11.00
CA SER A 54 -6.94 3.80 -10.97
C SER A 54 -7.96 2.78 -10.48
N ARG A 55 -8.82 3.13 -9.52
CA ARG A 55 -9.94 2.28 -9.07
C ARG A 55 -10.98 2.10 -10.17
N SER A 56 -11.40 3.17 -10.85
CA SER A 56 -12.34 3.05 -11.97
C SER A 56 -11.77 2.24 -13.14
N LEU A 57 -10.48 2.37 -13.43
CA LEU A 57 -9.81 1.54 -14.44
C LEU A 57 -9.77 0.07 -14.01
N HIS A 58 -9.53 -0.20 -12.73
CA HIS A 58 -9.53 -1.55 -12.19
C HIS A 58 -10.94 -2.19 -12.22
N GLU A 59 -11.99 -1.42 -11.92
CA GLU A 59 -13.38 -1.86 -12.04
C GLU A 59 -13.76 -2.14 -13.50
N GLN A 60 -13.32 -1.30 -14.44
CA GLN A 60 -13.52 -1.53 -15.87
C GLN A 60 -12.76 -2.76 -16.39
N GLU A 61 -11.51 -2.96 -15.94
CA GLU A 61 -10.74 -4.17 -16.25
C GLU A 61 -11.39 -5.42 -15.64
N LYS A 62 -11.91 -5.36 -14.41
CA LYS A 62 -12.67 -6.44 -13.78
C LYS A 62 -13.89 -6.80 -14.63
N ALA A 63 -14.70 -5.81 -15.01
CA ALA A 63 -15.85 -6.03 -15.88
C ALA A 63 -15.46 -6.64 -17.24
N ALA A 64 -14.33 -6.22 -17.82
CA ALA A 64 -13.83 -6.78 -19.08
C ALA A 64 -13.30 -8.22 -18.94
N VAL A 65 -12.67 -8.56 -17.80
CA VAL A 65 -12.23 -9.92 -17.49
C VAL A 65 -13.42 -10.83 -17.21
N GLU A 66 -14.43 -10.35 -16.48
CA GLU A 66 -15.69 -11.07 -16.25
C GLU A 66 -16.44 -11.30 -17.56
N LEU A 67 -16.44 -10.32 -18.47
CA LEU A 67 -17.01 -10.48 -19.81
C LEU A 67 -16.26 -11.56 -20.60
N LYS A 68 -14.91 -11.54 -20.59
CA LYS A 68 -14.08 -12.58 -21.22
C LYS A 68 -14.33 -13.95 -20.61
N ARG A 69 -14.36 -14.05 -19.28
CA ARG A 69 -14.71 -15.28 -18.53
C ARG A 69 -16.12 -15.77 -18.87
N ALA A 70 -17.07 -14.87 -19.11
CA ALA A 70 -18.43 -15.23 -19.53
C ALA A 70 -18.46 -15.71 -20.99
N THR A 71 -17.57 -15.20 -21.85
CA THR A 71 -17.48 -15.56 -23.28
C THR A 71 -16.70 -16.86 -23.50
N GLU A 72 -15.78 -17.21 -22.60
CA GLU A 72 -14.91 -18.40 -22.67
C GLU A 72 -15.52 -19.65 -21.99
N ARG A 73 -16.77 -19.62 -21.50
CA ARG A 73 -17.42 -20.77 -20.84
C ARG A 73 -17.72 -21.92 -21.81
N GLY A 74 -16.72 -22.77 -22.03
CA GLY A 74 -16.89 -24.20 -22.27
C GLY A 74 -16.74 -24.94 -20.94
N LEU A 75 -17.83 -25.58 -20.49
CA LEU A 75 -17.96 -26.40 -19.27
C LEU A 75 -17.66 -25.70 -17.92
N PRO A 76 -18.34 -26.09 -16.82
CA PRO A 76 -17.94 -25.63 -15.49
C PRO A 76 -16.54 -26.17 -15.19
N GLU A 77 -15.55 -25.29 -14.98
CA GLU A 77 -14.27 -25.72 -14.41
C GLU A 77 -14.58 -26.35 -13.04
N ASP A 78 -14.14 -27.59 -12.83
CA ASP A 78 -14.21 -28.26 -11.53
C ASP A 78 -13.59 -27.32 -10.47
N PRO A 79 -14.33 -26.94 -9.40
CA PRO A 79 -13.84 -25.95 -8.46
C PRO A 79 -12.56 -26.40 -7.76
N ASN A 80 -12.34 -27.72 -7.63
CA ASN A 80 -11.09 -28.26 -7.10
C ASN A 80 -9.92 -28.06 -8.06
N SER A 81 -10.15 -28.16 -9.38
CA SER A 81 -9.17 -27.79 -10.40
C SER A 81 -8.85 -26.29 -10.34
N GLY A 82 -9.84 -25.45 -10.03
CA GLY A 82 -9.65 -24.03 -9.72
C GLY A 82 -8.70 -23.78 -8.55
N ILE A 83 -8.86 -24.50 -7.45
CA ILE A 83 -7.95 -24.43 -6.28
C ILE A 83 -6.53 -24.87 -6.65
N VAL A 84 -6.38 -25.99 -7.36
CA VAL A 84 -5.06 -26.50 -7.81
C VAL A 84 -4.35 -25.48 -8.70
N ASN A 85 -5.09 -24.87 -9.63
CA ASN A 85 -4.57 -23.82 -10.50
C ASN A 85 -4.14 -22.59 -9.70
N ALA A 86 -4.92 -22.18 -8.70
CA ALA A 86 -4.61 -21.04 -7.86
C ALA A 86 -3.32 -21.26 -7.04
N GLU A 87 -3.12 -22.46 -6.50
CA GLU A 87 -1.86 -22.83 -5.83
C GLU A 87 -0.66 -22.78 -6.79
N ALA A 88 -0.83 -23.27 -8.02
CA ALA A 88 0.22 -23.24 -9.03
C ALA A 88 0.59 -21.79 -9.43
N LEU A 89 -0.41 -20.91 -9.57
CA LEU A 89 -0.20 -19.50 -9.83
C LEU A 89 0.51 -18.80 -8.67
N LEU A 90 0.09 -19.07 -7.42
CA LEU A 90 0.73 -18.55 -6.21
C LEU A 90 2.20 -18.99 -6.16
N ALA A 91 2.47 -20.29 -6.35
CA ALA A 91 3.82 -20.83 -6.37
C ALA A 91 4.69 -20.20 -7.48
N ARG A 92 4.11 -19.95 -8.65
CA ARG A 92 4.82 -19.31 -9.78
C ARG A 92 5.18 -17.86 -9.49
N GLU A 93 4.27 -17.07 -8.92
CA GLU A 93 4.55 -15.67 -8.58
C GLU A 93 5.60 -15.55 -7.48
N LEU A 94 5.59 -16.51 -6.54
CA LEU A 94 6.55 -16.56 -5.44
C LEU A 94 7.87 -17.26 -5.81
N LYS A 95 7.95 -17.99 -6.93
CA LYS A 95 9.16 -18.71 -7.37
C LYS A 95 10.46 -17.88 -7.34
N PRO A 96 10.48 -16.59 -7.70
CA PRO A 96 11.70 -15.77 -7.61
C PRO A 96 12.17 -15.50 -6.18
N PHE A 97 11.32 -15.77 -5.18
CA PHE A 97 11.53 -15.48 -3.78
C PHE A 97 11.62 -16.80 -3.00
N SER A 98 12.58 -16.92 -2.09
CA SER A 98 12.69 -18.17 -1.31
C SER A 98 11.58 -18.34 -0.27
N SER A 99 10.86 -17.26 0.06
CA SER A 99 9.69 -17.26 0.94
C SER A 99 8.83 -16.01 0.70
N LEU A 100 7.58 -16.05 1.19
CA LEU A 100 6.64 -14.94 1.04
C LEU A 100 7.08 -13.71 1.87
N ALA A 101 7.78 -13.94 2.99
CA ALA A 101 8.44 -12.87 3.74
C ALA A 101 9.42 -12.08 2.87
N LYS A 102 10.30 -12.75 2.12
CA LYS A 102 11.26 -12.07 1.22
C LYS A 102 10.58 -11.36 0.06
N PHE A 103 9.45 -11.88 -0.41
CA PHE A 103 8.60 -11.18 -1.36
C PHE A 103 8.12 -9.83 -0.80
N PHE A 104 7.58 -9.83 0.43
CA PHE A 104 7.14 -8.60 1.08
C PHE A 104 8.28 -7.62 1.37
N ASP A 105 9.44 -8.10 1.84
CA ASP A 105 10.61 -7.26 2.04
C ASP A 105 11.01 -6.56 0.72
N SER A 106 11.00 -7.29 -0.41
CA SER A 106 11.26 -6.71 -1.73
C SER A 106 10.24 -5.64 -2.12
N ILE A 107 8.96 -5.82 -1.78
CA ILE A 107 7.92 -4.82 -2.01
C ILE A 107 8.17 -3.58 -1.16
N VAL A 108 8.44 -3.75 0.13
CA VAL A 108 8.69 -2.64 1.07
C VAL A 108 9.89 -1.81 0.60
N GLU A 109 10.99 -2.46 0.19
CA GLU A 109 12.16 -1.76 -0.36
C GLU A 109 11.82 -0.95 -1.62
N LYS A 110 11.04 -1.53 -2.54
CA LYS A 110 10.58 -0.82 -3.75
C LYS A 110 9.68 0.36 -3.40
N LEU A 111 8.79 0.21 -2.43
CA LEU A 111 7.91 1.28 -1.96
C LEU A 111 8.69 2.41 -1.29
N LEU A 112 9.68 2.10 -0.47
CA LEU A 112 10.51 3.13 0.17
C LEU A 112 11.31 3.93 -0.86
N ARG A 113 11.81 3.29 -1.92
CA ARG A 113 12.46 3.99 -3.04
C ARG A 113 11.46 4.87 -3.79
N TRP A 114 10.33 4.28 -4.18
CA TRP A 114 9.24 4.99 -4.86
C TRP A 114 8.72 6.18 -4.04
N ASP A 115 8.67 6.06 -2.72
CA ASP A 115 8.20 7.14 -1.85
C ASP A 115 9.24 8.25 -1.65
N ARG A 116 10.53 7.92 -1.74
CA ARG A 116 11.63 8.91 -1.69
C ARG A 116 11.84 9.63 -3.01
N ASP A 117 11.48 9.01 -4.14
CA ASP A 117 11.60 9.63 -5.46
C ASP A 117 10.78 10.92 -5.55
N ASP A 118 11.36 11.92 -6.21
CA ASP A 118 10.70 13.21 -6.48
C ASP A 118 9.31 12.93 -7.08
N PRO A 119 8.23 13.52 -6.54
CA PRO A 119 6.88 13.36 -7.09
C PRO A 119 6.77 13.58 -8.61
N LEU A 120 7.69 14.35 -9.20
CA LEU A 120 7.79 14.60 -10.65
C LEU A 120 8.51 13.50 -11.44
N LEU A 121 9.37 12.71 -10.79
CA LEU A 121 10.12 11.59 -11.37
C LEU A 121 9.56 10.22 -10.97
N ARG A 122 8.65 10.20 -10.00
CA ARG A 122 8.01 9.01 -9.46
C ARG A 122 7.22 8.27 -10.55
N PRO A 123 7.42 6.95 -10.74
CA PRO A 123 6.57 6.15 -11.61
C PRO A 123 5.08 6.31 -11.25
N LEU A 124 4.23 6.50 -12.27
CA LEU A 124 2.78 6.68 -12.10
C LEU A 124 2.09 5.53 -11.37
N LEU A 125 2.61 4.31 -11.54
CA LEU A 125 2.08 3.11 -10.90
C LEU A 125 2.88 2.80 -9.64
N SER A 126 2.14 2.64 -8.53
CA SER A 126 2.71 2.15 -7.28
C SER A 126 3.27 0.73 -7.47
N PRO A 127 4.41 0.39 -6.83
CA PRO A 127 4.90 -0.98 -6.73
C PRO A 127 3.86 -2.00 -6.22
N LEU A 128 2.83 -1.54 -5.51
CA LEU A 128 1.72 -2.37 -5.03
C LEU A 128 0.66 -2.69 -6.09
N ALA A 129 0.59 -1.94 -7.19
CA ALA A 129 -0.50 -2.08 -8.16
C ALA A 129 -0.60 -3.49 -8.76
N ARG A 130 0.54 -4.07 -9.16
CA ARG A 130 0.58 -5.45 -9.69
C ARG A 130 0.31 -6.50 -8.60
N PRO A 131 1.03 -6.51 -7.46
CA PRO A 131 0.74 -7.44 -6.36
C PRO A 131 -0.73 -7.42 -5.93
N PHE A 132 -1.29 -6.23 -5.72
CA PHE A 132 -2.67 -6.08 -5.30
C PHE A 132 -3.65 -6.70 -6.30
N ARG A 133 -3.51 -6.38 -7.60
CA ARG A 133 -4.35 -6.96 -8.66
C ARG A 133 -4.24 -8.48 -8.72
N PHE A 134 -3.02 -9.00 -8.59
CA PHE A 134 -2.77 -10.45 -8.66
C PHE A 134 -3.39 -11.18 -7.46
N PHE A 135 -3.04 -10.80 -6.23
CA PHE A 135 -3.48 -11.53 -5.04
C PHE A 135 -4.96 -11.33 -4.75
N ARG A 136 -5.52 -10.15 -5.04
CA ARG A 136 -6.96 -9.92 -4.90
C ARG A 136 -7.77 -10.70 -5.92
N GLY A 137 -7.33 -10.74 -7.19
CA GLY A 137 -7.98 -11.58 -8.20
C GLY A 137 -7.94 -13.06 -7.82
N LEU A 138 -6.78 -13.53 -7.33
CA LEU A 138 -6.61 -14.90 -6.88
C LEU A 138 -7.48 -15.23 -5.64
N HIS A 139 -7.61 -14.28 -4.71
CA HIS A 139 -8.50 -14.39 -3.55
C HIS A 139 -9.95 -14.54 -3.99
N ASP A 140 -10.46 -13.62 -4.82
CA ASP A 140 -11.84 -13.63 -5.31
C ASP A 140 -12.17 -14.98 -6.02
N ASP A 141 -11.22 -15.52 -6.80
CA ASP A 141 -11.35 -16.81 -7.47
C ASP A 141 -11.37 -18.00 -6.49
N VAL A 142 -10.49 -17.99 -5.48
CA VAL A 142 -10.41 -19.05 -4.47
C VAL A 142 -11.60 -19.02 -3.53
N GLU A 143 -12.09 -17.84 -3.16
CA GLU A 143 -13.31 -17.66 -2.35
C GLU A 143 -14.50 -18.31 -3.04
N SER A 144 -14.74 -17.98 -4.31
CA SER A 144 -15.84 -18.56 -5.10
C SER A 144 -15.72 -20.09 -5.24
N ASN A 145 -14.51 -20.61 -5.48
CA ASN A 145 -14.29 -22.06 -5.56
C ASN A 145 -14.48 -22.75 -4.20
N THR A 146 -14.08 -22.11 -3.10
CA THR A 146 -14.24 -22.64 -1.73
C THR A 146 -15.71 -22.75 -1.36
N GLU A 147 -16.53 -21.75 -1.71
CA GLU A 147 -17.99 -21.80 -1.50
C GLU A 147 -18.65 -22.95 -2.27
N GLN A 148 -18.22 -23.20 -3.51
CA GLN A 148 -18.72 -24.32 -4.31
C GLN A 148 -18.29 -25.68 -3.74
N ILE A 149 -17.04 -25.79 -3.27
CA ILE A 149 -16.51 -27.01 -2.62
C ILE A 149 -17.23 -27.26 -1.28
N LEU A 150 -17.58 -26.23 -0.52
CA LEU A 150 -18.33 -26.38 0.72
C LEU A 150 -19.70 -27.03 0.48
N GLN A 151 -20.33 -26.75 -0.66
CA GLN A 151 -21.65 -27.28 -1.01
C GLN A 151 -21.61 -28.70 -1.58
N HIS A 152 -20.55 -29.06 -2.31
CA HIS A 152 -20.54 -30.26 -3.16
C HIS A 152 -19.27 -31.12 -3.08
N GLY A 153 -18.23 -30.64 -2.41
CA GLY A 153 -16.92 -31.29 -2.34
C GLY A 153 -16.74 -32.20 -1.11
N THR A 154 -15.58 -32.84 -1.06
CA THR A 154 -15.18 -33.65 0.09
C THR A 154 -14.57 -32.79 1.20
N SER A 155 -14.56 -33.29 2.43
CA SER A 155 -13.93 -32.60 3.56
C SER A 155 -12.44 -32.30 3.35
N SER A 156 -11.72 -33.14 2.60
CA SER A 156 -10.30 -32.91 2.27
C SER A 156 -10.11 -31.81 1.23
N GLN A 157 -11.00 -31.72 0.23
CA GLN A 157 -11.00 -30.63 -0.75
C GLN A 157 -11.32 -29.30 -0.06
N TYR A 158 -12.31 -29.30 0.84
CA TYR A 158 -12.66 -28.12 1.62
C TYR A 158 -11.50 -27.65 2.51
N ALA A 159 -10.86 -28.56 3.26
CA ALA A 159 -9.73 -28.21 4.12
C ALA A 159 -8.55 -27.60 3.33
N ARG A 160 -8.28 -28.09 2.11
CA ARG A 160 -7.26 -27.52 1.21
C ARG A 160 -7.66 -26.13 0.73
N ALA A 161 -8.90 -25.97 0.25
CA ALA A 161 -9.43 -24.70 -0.24
C ALA A 161 -9.43 -23.62 0.86
N GLU A 162 -9.91 -23.98 2.05
CA GLU A 162 -9.90 -23.13 3.25
C GLU A 162 -8.48 -22.74 3.66
N ALA A 163 -7.51 -23.67 3.58
CA ALA A 163 -6.13 -23.37 3.88
C ALA A 163 -5.52 -22.33 2.94
N LEU A 164 -5.79 -22.45 1.63
CA LEU A 164 -5.38 -21.49 0.63
C LEU A 164 -6.08 -20.14 0.79
N LEU A 165 -7.40 -20.14 1.05
CA LEU A 165 -8.19 -18.93 1.25
C LEU A 165 -7.65 -18.11 2.43
N ILE A 166 -7.45 -18.75 3.59
CA ILE A 166 -6.87 -18.09 4.77
C ILE A 166 -5.50 -17.49 4.45
N ARG A 167 -4.66 -18.20 3.68
CA ARG A 167 -3.35 -17.71 3.26
C ARG A 167 -3.48 -16.46 2.39
N LEU A 168 -4.38 -16.47 1.40
CA LEU A 168 -4.61 -15.34 0.50
C LEU A 168 -5.19 -14.12 1.23
N VAL A 169 -6.12 -14.32 2.17
CA VAL A 169 -6.63 -13.24 3.04
C VAL A 169 -5.47 -12.55 3.74
N LYS A 170 -4.55 -13.30 4.35
CA LYS A 170 -3.39 -12.71 5.04
C LYS A 170 -2.45 -11.95 4.11
N ILE A 171 -2.26 -12.43 2.88
CA ILE A 171 -1.45 -11.74 1.88
C ILE A 171 -2.13 -10.42 1.46
N VAL A 172 -3.43 -10.45 1.19
CA VAL A 172 -4.20 -9.25 0.80
C VAL A 172 -4.21 -8.22 1.94
N ASP A 173 -4.51 -8.64 3.18
CA ASP A 173 -4.45 -7.79 4.37
C ASP A 173 -3.09 -7.09 4.52
N ALA A 174 -2.00 -7.82 4.25
CA ALA A 174 -0.64 -7.28 4.33
C ALA A 174 -0.40 -6.19 3.28
N ILE A 175 -0.85 -6.43 2.04
CA ILE A 175 -0.73 -5.48 0.94
C ILE A 175 -1.55 -4.23 1.22
N GLU A 176 -2.77 -4.38 1.74
CA GLU A 176 -3.63 -3.25 2.13
C GLU A 176 -3.03 -2.45 3.27
N CYS A 177 -2.45 -3.10 4.28
CA CYS A 177 -1.70 -2.43 5.35
C CYS A 177 -0.54 -1.59 4.79
N LEU A 178 0.25 -2.15 3.86
CA LEU A 178 1.35 -1.44 3.21
C LEU A 178 0.87 -0.24 2.37
N GLU A 179 -0.26 -0.39 1.68
CA GLU A 179 -0.87 0.71 0.92
C GLU A 179 -1.32 1.84 1.87
N GLN A 180 -2.00 1.48 2.96
CA GLN A 180 -2.47 2.40 3.99
C GLN A 180 -1.29 3.16 4.64
N ASP A 181 -0.21 2.46 4.96
CA ASP A 181 0.99 3.06 5.57
C ASP A 181 1.75 3.98 4.61
N THR A 182 1.74 3.64 3.32
CA THR A 182 2.27 4.52 2.26
C THR A 182 1.41 5.78 2.15
N PHE A 183 0.08 5.64 2.15
CA PHE A 183 -0.86 6.77 2.09
C PHE A 183 -0.76 7.70 3.30
N ASN A 184 -0.58 7.14 4.49
CA ASN A 184 -0.44 7.88 5.74
C ASN A 184 0.93 8.57 5.89
N GLY A 185 1.91 8.22 5.04
CA GLY A 185 3.28 8.71 5.14
C GLY A 185 4.04 8.13 6.35
N THR A 186 3.57 7.02 6.90
CA THR A 186 4.14 6.33 8.07
C THR A 186 5.06 5.19 7.67
N LEU A 187 5.11 4.80 6.39
CA LEU A 187 5.91 3.69 5.87
C LEU A 187 7.38 3.74 6.32
N GLN A 188 8.06 4.89 6.16
CA GLN A 188 9.47 5.05 6.53
C GLN A 188 9.68 4.93 8.06
N GLN A 189 8.74 5.43 8.86
CA GLN A 189 8.81 5.36 10.32
C GLN A 189 8.64 3.92 10.78
N LYS A 190 7.61 3.23 10.28
CA LYS A 190 7.34 1.82 10.61
C LYS A 190 8.44 0.89 10.11
N TYR A 191 9.05 1.18 8.97
CA TYR A 191 10.20 0.40 8.48
C TYR A 191 11.40 0.50 9.42
N VAL A 192 11.73 1.71 9.88
CA VAL A 192 12.84 1.96 10.81
C VAL A 192 12.56 1.38 12.20
N ALA A 193 11.30 1.42 12.63
CA ALA A 193 10.84 0.76 13.86
C ALA A 193 10.79 -0.77 13.74
N GLU A 194 11.15 -1.33 12.58
CA GLU A 194 11.05 -2.76 12.26
C GLU A 194 9.62 -3.33 12.38
N GLU A 195 8.60 -2.47 12.41
CA GLU A 195 7.18 -2.85 12.48
C GLU A 195 6.66 -3.41 11.15
N LEU A 196 7.32 -3.05 10.04
CA LEU A 196 7.03 -3.63 8.70
C LEU A 196 7.83 -4.90 8.43
N LYS A 197 8.94 -5.10 9.14
CA LYS A 197 9.61 -6.39 9.13
C LYS A 197 8.71 -7.29 9.96
N SER A 198 8.21 -8.34 9.33
CA SER A 198 7.28 -9.29 9.92
C SER A 198 7.87 -10.09 11.11
N GLN A 199 8.25 -9.47 12.23
CA GLN A 199 8.89 -10.17 13.37
C GLN A 199 7.94 -11.09 14.14
N ASN A 200 6.65 -11.11 13.81
CA ASN A 200 5.73 -12.05 14.42
C ASN A 200 5.89 -13.41 13.71
N THR A 201 6.63 -14.33 14.34
CA THR A 201 6.86 -15.71 13.90
C THR A 201 5.56 -16.37 13.42
N LEU A 202 4.47 -16.09 14.13
CA LEU A 202 3.12 -16.59 13.81
C LEU A 202 2.54 -15.99 12.53
N TRP A 203 2.82 -14.71 12.24
CA TRP A 203 2.35 -14.07 11.01
C TRP A 203 3.13 -14.59 9.80
N ARG A 204 4.46 -14.72 9.92
CA ARG A 204 5.30 -15.34 8.88
C ARG A 204 4.85 -16.78 8.63
N ALA A 205 4.68 -17.55 9.69
CA ALA A 205 4.20 -18.93 9.60
C ALA A 205 2.81 -18.98 8.94
N ALA A 206 1.87 -18.14 9.37
CA ALA A 206 0.52 -18.11 8.80
C ALA A 206 0.52 -17.77 7.30
N VAL A 207 1.37 -16.83 6.88
CA VAL A 207 1.52 -16.41 5.49
C VAL A 207 2.21 -17.48 4.63
N ASP A 208 3.11 -18.28 5.21
CA ASP A 208 3.72 -19.44 4.56
C ASP A 208 2.91 -20.74 4.71
N GLY A 209 1.73 -20.67 5.35
CA GLY A 209 0.81 -21.79 5.52
C GLY A 209 1.14 -22.74 6.68
N ILE A 210 2.12 -22.40 7.52
CA ILE A 210 2.54 -23.15 8.69
C ILE A 210 1.61 -22.81 9.86
N ARG A 211 1.10 -23.85 10.53
CA ARG A 211 0.11 -23.75 11.61
C ARG A 211 0.56 -24.52 12.86
N GLY A 212 -0.12 -24.29 13.97
CA GLY A 212 0.08 -25.04 15.21
C GLY A 212 1.42 -24.77 15.89
N ALA A 213 2.00 -25.79 16.55
CA ALA A 213 3.25 -25.65 17.29
C ALA A 213 4.45 -25.29 16.40
N GLU A 214 4.42 -25.70 15.13
CA GLU A 214 5.47 -25.43 14.13
C GLU A 214 5.57 -23.94 13.79
N ALA A 215 4.47 -23.20 13.90
CA ALA A 215 4.43 -21.77 13.65
C ALA A 215 5.28 -20.96 14.65
N TRP A 216 5.50 -21.49 15.86
CA TRP A 216 6.30 -20.83 16.91
C TRP A 216 7.81 -20.96 16.72
N ASN A 217 8.24 -21.91 15.89
CA ASN A 217 9.65 -22.15 15.56
C ASN A 217 10.00 -21.70 14.13
N TYR A 218 9.08 -21.02 13.44
CA TYR A 218 9.27 -20.66 12.04
C TYR A 218 10.25 -19.49 11.86
N GLN A 219 11.37 -19.74 11.16
CA GLN A 219 12.42 -18.73 11.00
C GLN A 219 12.30 -17.87 9.73
N GLY A 220 11.38 -18.20 8.81
CA GLY A 220 11.15 -17.45 7.56
C GLY A 220 12.07 -17.82 6.40
#